data_AF-A0A939IAZ3-F1
#
_entry.id   AF-A0A939IAZ3-F1
#
_cell.length_a   1.000
_cell.length_b   1.000
_cell.length_c   1.000
_cell.angle_alpha   90.00
_cell.angle_beta   90.00
_cell.angle_gamma   90.00
#
_symmetry.space_group_name_H-M   'P 1'
#
loop_
_entity.id
_entity.type
_entity.pdbx_description
1 polymer ?
#
loop_
_entity_poly.entity_id
_entity_poly.type
_entity_poly.pdbx_seq_one_letter_code
_entity_poly.pdbx_strand_id
1 'polypeptide(L)'
;MREGLTVRLIETILIYKLLQLSQEEIGKMFELNDLRQTRFFQDVFEEGKKQGKQEVFEEAKQEAKLEVIPHLLAFGFSIEQIAQALGLDEQLVRQAAQPKS
;
A
#
# COMPACT_ATOMS: atom_id res chain seq x y z
N MET A 1 23.90 -38.86 -11.42
CA MET A 1 24.05 -37.46 -10.95
C MET A 1 23.68 -36.38 -11.99
N ARG A 2 22.98 -36.69 -13.11
CA ARG A 2 22.66 -35.68 -14.14
C ARG A 2 21.26 -35.06 -14.02
N GLU A 3 20.32 -35.74 -13.38
CA GLU A 3 18.91 -35.29 -13.30
C GLU A 3 18.71 -34.07 -12.38
N GLY A 4 19.45 -33.98 -11.27
CA GLY A 4 19.36 -32.85 -10.33
C GLY A 4 19.96 -31.53 -10.84
N LEU A 5 20.72 -31.54 -11.94
CA LEU A 5 21.24 -30.33 -12.58
C LEU A 5 20.24 -29.78 -13.60
N THR A 6 19.54 -30.66 -14.33
CA THR A 6 18.50 -30.27 -15.29
C THR A 6 17.31 -29.62 -14.60
N VAL A 7 16.83 -30.16 -13.48
CA VAL A 7 15.69 -29.58 -12.74
C VAL A 7 16.02 -28.18 -12.21
N ARG A 8 17.21 -27.98 -11.63
CA ARG A 8 17.65 -26.66 -11.13
C ARG A 8 17.80 -25.62 -12.25
N LEU A 9 18.27 -26.05 -13.42
CA LEU A 9 18.39 -25.15 -14.57
C LEU A 9 17.01 -24.74 -15.11
N ILE A 10 16.07 -25.68 -15.17
CA ILE A 10 14.67 -25.41 -15.54
C ILE A 10 14.04 -24.44 -14.53
N GLU A 11 14.19 -24.69 -13.23
CA GLU A 11 13.70 -23.81 -12.16
C GLU A 11 14.27 -22.39 -12.26
N THR A 12 15.58 -22.28 -12.50
CA THR A 12 16.25 -20.98 -12.66
C THR A 12 15.74 -20.22 -13.89
N ILE A 13 15.61 -20.90 -15.04
CA ILE A 13 15.10 -20.28 -16.27
C ILE A 13 13.63 -19.87 -16.10
N LEU A 14 12.82 -20.69 -15.41
CA LEU A 14 11.42 -20.39 -15.14
C LEU A 14 11.28 -19.15 -14.25
N ILE A 15 12.01 -19.05 -13.13
CA ILE A 15 11.95 -17.87 -12.25
C ILE A 15 12.32 -16.59 -13.03
N TYR A 16 13.41 -16.61 -13.80
CA TYR A 16 13.87 -15.44 -14.55
C TYR A 16 12.92 -15.04 -15.68
N LYS A 17 12.40 -16.01 -16.44
CA LYS A 17 11.52 -15.70 -17.58
C LYS A 17 10.09 -15.37 -17.13
N LEU A 18 9.54 -16.06 -16.13
CA LEU A 18 8.19 -15.81 -15.60
C LEU A 18 8.01 -14.38 -15.09
N LEU A 19 9.05 -13.79 -14.47
CA LEU A 19 9.01 -12.41 -13.98
C LEU A 19 8.84 -11.35 -15.09
N GLN A 20 9.11 -11.70 -16.35
CA GLN A 20 9.03 -10.78 -17.49
C GLN A 20 7.87 -11.09 -18.45
N LEU A 21 7.12 -12.15 -18.19
CA LEU A 21 5.99 -12.56 -19.03
C LEU A 21 4.69 -11.94 -18.50
N SER A 22 3.84 -11.53 -19.44
CA SER A 22 2.49 -11.08 -19.12
C SER A 22 1.63 -12.24 -18.59
N GLN A 23 0.56 -11.89 -17.88
CA GLN A 23 -0.43 -12.87 -17.41
C GLN A 23 -0.97 -13.75 -18.55
N GLU A 24 -1.14 -13.19 -19.75
CA GLU A 24 -1.62 -13.94 -20.91
C GLU A 24 -0.59 -14.97 -21.41
N GLU A 25 0.69 -14.59 -21.45
CA GLU A 25 1.79 -15.48 -21.87
C GLU A 25 2.00 -16.63 -20.87
N ILE A 26 1.91 -16.33 -19.58
CA ILE A 26 1.97 -17.35 -18.52
C ILE A 26 0.76 -18.29 -18.63
N GLY A 27 -0.45 -17.75 -18.82
CA GLY A 27 -1.66 -18.56 -19.02
C GLY A 27 -1.54 -19.53 -20.20
N LYS A 28 -0.99 -19.06 -21.33
CA LYS A 28 -0.72 -19.88 -22.52
C LYS A 28 0.35 -20.95 -22.29
N MET A 29 1.39 -20.65 -21.51
CA MET A 29 2.49 -21.60 -21.26
C MET A 29 2.12 -22.76 -20.34
N PHE A 30 1.20 -22.54 -19.40
CA PHE A 30 0.79 -23.54 -18.39
C PHE A 30 -0.63 -24.08 -18.59
N GLU A 31 -1.28 -23.75 -19.72
CA GLU A 31 -2.68 -24.07 -19.99
C GLU A 31 -3.62 -23.64 -18.84
N LEU A 32 -3.23 -22.57 -18.14
CA LEU A 32 -3.98 -22.04 -17.00
C LEU A 32 -5.11 -21.17 -17.52
N ASN A 33 -6.34 -21.68 -17.43
CA ASN A 33 -7.55 -20.92 -17.79
C ASN A 33 -7.75 -19.68 -16.91
N ASP A 34 -7.16 -19.64 -15.71
CA ASP A 34 -7.24 -18.50 -14.81
C ASP A 34 -6.05 -18.44 -13.82
N LEU A 35 -5.15 -17.47 -14.01
CA LEU A 35 -4.03 -17.24 -13.11
C LEU A 35 -4.45 -16.76 -11.72
N ARG A 36 -5.69 -16.28 -11.55
CA ARG A 36 -6.22 -15.83 -10.26
C ARG A 36 -6.42 -16.98 -9.27
N GLN A 37 -6.45 -18.21 -9.76
CA GLN A 37 -6.50 -19.42 -8.93
C GLN A 37 -5.12 -19.82 -8.39
N THR A 38 -4.03 -19.22 -8.88
CA THR A 38 -2.69 -19.53 -8.36
C THR A 38 -2.53 -18.99 -6.94
N ARG A 39 -1.82 -19.75 -6.11
CA ARG A 39 -1.51 -19.35 -4.74
C ARG A 39 -0.77 -18.02 -4.69
N PHE A 40 0.19 -17.83 -5.59
CA PHE A 40 0.93 -16.59 -5.74
C PHE A 40 0.03 -15.38 -6.01
N PHE A 41 -0.92 -15.49 -6.95
CA PHE A 41 -1.86 -14.39 -7.21
C PHE A 41 -2.74 -14.08 -5.99
N GLN A 42 -3.24 -15.10 -5.30
CA GLN A 42 -4.05 -14.91 -4.09
C GLN A 42 -3.26 -14.21 -2.98
N ASP A 43 -2.01 -14.62 -2.76
CA ASP A 43 -1.13 -14.03 -1.74
C ASP A 43 -0.86 -12.54 -2.05
N VAL A 44 -0.49 -12.21 -3.30
CA VAL A 44 -0.25 -10.82 -3.73
C VAL A 44 -1.52 -9.98 -3.67
N PHE A 45 -2.68 -10.55 -4.05
CA PHE A 45 -3.96 -9.84 -3.98
C PHE A 45 -4.41 -9.59 -2.54
N GLU A 46 -4.18 -10.54 -1.63
CA GLU A 46 -4.43 -10.35 -0.21
C GLU A 46 -3.51 -9.30 0.42
N GLU A 47 -2.22 -9.30 0.06
CA GLU A 47 -1.26 -8.29 0.48
C GLU A 47 -1.68 -6.89 0.00
N GLY A 48 -2.01 -6.74 -1.28
CA GLY A 48 -2.50 -5.48 -1.86
C GLY A 48 -3.78 -4.98 -1.17
N LYS A 49 -4.70 -5.88 -0.81
CA LYS A 49 -5.89 -5.51 -0.02
C LYS A 49 -5.54 -5.02 1.39
N LYS A 50 -4.55 -5.62 2.05
CA LYS A 50 -4.10 -5.18 3.37
C LYS A 50 -3.43 -3.81 3.30
N GLN A 51 -2.53 -3.62 2.33
CA GLN A 51 -1.86 -2.34 2.08
C GLN A 51 -2.87 -1.23 1.79
N GLY A 52 -3.81 -1.45 0.86
CA GLY A 52 -4.82 -0.45 0.53
C GLY A 52 -5.72 -0.08 1.72
N LYS A 53 -6.07 -1.05 2.58
CA LYS A 53 -6.81 -0.75 3.83
C LYS A 53 -5.99 0.09 4.81
N GLN A 54 -4.69 -0.18 4.90
CA GLN A 54 -3.79 0.55 5.79
C GLN A 54 -3.57 1.98 5.32
N GLU A 55 -3.38 2.18 4.01
CA GLU A 55 -3.26 3.51 3.40
C GLU A 55 -4.51 4.37 3.67
N VAL A 56 -5.70 3.84 3.35
CA VAL A 56 -6.97 4.55 3.59
C VAL A 56 -7.18 4.86 5.08
N PHE A 57 -6.77 3.95 5.97
CA PHE A 57 -6.90 4.18 7.41
C PHE A 57 -5.97 5.28 7.91
N GLU A 58 -4.71 5.31 7.47
CA GLU A 58 -3.77 6.36 7.87
C GLU A 58 -4.15 7.72 7.27
N GLU A 59 -4.64 7.77 6.03
CA GLU A 59 -5.20 8.98 5.43
C GLU A 59 -6.40 9.51 6.24
N ALA A 60 -7.38 8.65 6.54
CA ALA A 60 -8.55 9.03 7.34
C ALA A 60 -8.17 9.53 8.74
N LYS A 61 -7.16 8.91 9.37
CA LYS A 61 -6.64 9.34 10.67
C LYS A 61 -5.95 10.70 10.60
N GLN A 62 -5.23 10.98 9.52
CA GLN A 62 -4.67 12.32 9.30
C GLN A 62 -5.76 13.35 9.05
N GLU A 63 -6.73 13.07 8.18
CA GLU A 63 -7.85 13.97 7.90
C GLU A 63 -8.64 14.32 9.18
N ALA A 64 -8.96 13.31 10.00
CA ALA A 64 -9.66 13.52 11.27
C ALA A 64 -8.88 14.42 12.24
N LYS A 65 -7.54 14.29 12.28
CA LYS A 65 -6.69 15.20 13.07
C LYS A 65 -6.74 16.63 12.55
N LEU A 66 -6.80 16.84 11.23
CA LEU A 66 -6.85 18.17 10.64
C LEU A 66 -8.22 18.83 10.84
N GLU A 67 -9.31 18.07 10.75
CA GLU A 67 -10.68 18.56 10.90
C GLU A 67 -10.99 19.14 12.30
N VAL A 68 -10.34 18.61 13.34
CA VAL A 68 -10.53 19.10 14.71
C VAL A 68 -9.76 20.40 15.00
N ILE A 69 -8.80 20.79 14.17
CA ILE A 69 -7.91 21.95 14.43
C ILE A 69 -8.68 23.27 14.57
N PRO A 70 -9.62 23.63 13.67
CA PRO A 70 -10.40 24.86 13.83
C PRO A 70 -11.19 24.91 15.14
N HIS A 71 -11.71 23.77 15.58
CA HIS A 71 -12.46 23.66 16.83
C HIS A 71 -11.55 23.86 18.06
N LEU A 72 -10.36 23.26 18.05
CA LEU A 72 -9.37 23.44 19.13
C LEU A 72 -8.89 24.90 19.23
N LEU A 73 -8.70 25.55 18.08
CA LEU A 73 -8.40 26.99 18.05
C LEU A 73 -9.55 27.82 18.63
N ALA A 74 -10.80 27.49 18.31
CA ALA A 74 -11.98 28.15 18.87
C ALA A 74 -12.10 27.95 20.40
N PHE A 75 -11.60 26.83 20.94
CA PHE A 75 -11.47 26.59 22.38
C PHE A 75 -10.28 27.31 23.04
N GLY A 76 -9.47 28.04 22.27
CA GLY A 76 -8.38 28.87 22.78
C GLY A 76 -7.03 28.17 22.91
N PHE A 77 -6.87 26.96 22.34
CA PHE A 77 -5.56 26.31 22.26
C PHE A 77 -4.63 27.04 21.29
N SER A 78 -3.34 27.13 21.61
CA SER A 78 -2.34 27.69 20.70
C SER A 78 -1.95 26.69 19.61
N ILE A 79 -1.39 27.18 18.51
CA ILE A 79 -0.92 26.33 17.39
C ILE A 79 0.13 25.34 17.88
N GLU A 80 1.03 25.77 18.76
CA GLU A 80 2.11 24.96 19.33
C GLU A 80 1.53 23.83 20.20
N GLN A 81 0.50 24.12 21.00
CA GLN A 81 -0.20 23.13 21.82
C GLN A 81 -0.93 22.09 20.96
N ILE A 82 -1.59 22.54 19.89
CA ILE A 82 -2.31 21.65 18.95
C ILE A 82 -1.32 20.77 18.18
N ALA A 83 -0.22 21.35 17.68
CA ALA A 83 0.85 20.63 16.99
C ALA A 83 1.43 19.53 17.88
N GLN A 84 1.75 19.86 19.13
CA GLN A 84 2.25 18.91 20.12
C GLN A 84 1.22 17.80 20.44
N ALA A 85 -0.04 18.16 20.69
CA ALA A 85 -1.09 17.21 21.08
C ALA A 85 -1.46 16.24 19.95
N LEU A 86 -1.47 16.71 18.70
CA LEU A 86 -1.83 15.91 17.53
C LEU A 86 -0.62 15.25 16.86
N GLY A 87 0.60 15.59 17.29
CA GLY A 87 1.85 15.14 16.68
C GLY A 87 1.98 15.60 15.24
N LEU A 88 1.62 16.86 14.97
CA LEU A 88 1.62 17.48 13.65
C LEU A 88 2.66 18.59 13.58
N ASP A 89 3.06 18.92 12.36
CA ASP A 89 3.90 20.11 12.12
C ASP A 89 3.08 21.40 12.31
N GLU A 90 3.68 22.44 12.89
CA GLU A 90 2.99 23.71 13.11
C GLU A 90 2.53 24.40 11.82
N GLN A 91 3.27 24.26 10.71
CA GLN A 91 2.85 24.80 9.42
C GLN A 91 1.60 24.08 8.92
N LEU A 92 1.52 22.76 9.12
CA LEU A 92 0.35 21.98 8.76
C LEU A 92 -0.88 22.39 9.61
N VAL A 93 -0.67 22.64 10.91
CA VAL A 93 -1.72 23.17 11.79
C VAL A 93 -2.18 24.57 11.34
N ARG A 94 -1.25 25.45 10.95
CA ARG A 94 -1.57 26.79 10.39
C ARG A 94 -2.36 26.70 9.08
N GLN A 95 -2.04 25.75 8.22
CA GLN A 95 -2.76 25.55 6.96
C GLN A 95 -4.18 25.01 7.20
N ALA A 96 -4.33 24.03 8.09
CA ALA A 96 -5.64 23.47 8.44
C ALA A 96 -6.55 24.47 9.19
N ALA A 97 -5.96 25.49 9.83
CA ALA A 97 -6.67 26.59 10.44
C ALA A 97 -7.24 27.60 9.42
N GLN A 98 -6.74 27.61 8.18
CA GLN A 98 -7.28 28.49 7.15
C GLN A 98 -8.61 27.92 6.64
N PRO A 99 -9.65 28.75 6.51
CA PRO A 99 -10.90 28.30 5.91
C PRO A 99 -10.63 27.80 4.49
N LYS A 100 -11.08 26.59 4.18
CA LYS A 100 -11.12 26.09 2.80
C LYS A 100 -12.09 27.00 2.03
N SER A 101 -11.57 27.83 1.12
CA SER A 101 -12.38 28.61 0.16
C SER A 101 -13.27 27.73 -0.70
#